data_AF-A0AAU3YLY3-F1
#
_entry.id   AF-A0AAU3YLY3-F1
#
_cell.length_a   1.000
_cell.length_b   1.000
_cell.length_c   1.000
_cell.angle_alpha   90.00
_cell.angle_beta   90.00
_cell.angle_gamma   90.00
#
_symmetry.space_group_name_H-M   'P 1'
#
loop_
_entity.id
_entity.type
_entity.pdbx_description
1 polymer ?
#
loop_
_entity_poly.entity_id
_entity_poly.type
_entity_poly.pdbx_seq_one_letter_code
_entity_poly.pdbx_strand_id
1 'polypeptide(L)'
;MNHRYTTIAGLLAAATLALTGCTADNTADAKPKPSATPVTPQPSVADMDEGKPGGTPAVVPPEPTGAKRAALLRALTAANPGITRYEDKAIDAARNQCSALNGGAQRLDHFASQRFTYKDVTTTEAQGKQINEALKGLGFCKV
;
A
#
# COMPACT_ATOMS: atom_id res chain seq x y z
N MET A 1 -2.05 -9.70 49.88
CA MET A 1 -0.75 -10.13 49.29
C MET A 1 -1.07 -11.27 48.32
N ASN A 2 -1.17 -10.97 47.03
CA ASN A 2 -1.66 -11.93 46.03
C ASN A 2 -0.51 -12.28 45.09
N HIS A 3 0.04 -13.47 45.36
CA HIS A 3 0.68 -14.46 44.50
C HIS A 3 1.52 -13.97 43.31
N ARG A 4 2.85 -14.08 43.51
CA ARG A 4 3.87 -14.06 42.47
C ARG A 4 3.91 -15.45 41.81
N TYR A 5 3.75 -15.49 40.49
CA TYR A 5 4.08 -16.63 39.63
C TYR A 5 5.00 -16.10 38.53
N THR A 6 6.30 -16.47 38.51
CA THR A 6 6.93 -17.47 37.61
C THR A 6 6.53 -17.28 36.13
N THR A 7 7.42 -17.17 35.14
CA THR A 7 8.66 -17.93 34.87
C THR A 7 9.41 -17.30 33.68
N ILE A 8 10.72 -17.50 33.64
CA ILE A 8 11.68 -17.09 32.60
C ILE A 8 11.60 -18.08 31.42
N ALA A 9 11.66 -17.59 30.18
CA ALA A 9 12.13 -18.38 29.03
C ALA A 9 12.68 -17.45 27.94
N GLY A 10 13.99 -17.23 27.96
CA GLY A 10 14.73 -16.67 26.84
C GLY A 10 14.91 -17.76 25.77
N LEU A 11 14.65 -17.41 24.52
CA LEU A 11 14.95 -18.26 23.37
C LEU A 11 15.92 -17.51 22.45
N LEU A 12 17.08 -18.15 22.28
CA LEU A 12 18.22 -17.71 21.51
C LEU A 12 17.90 -17.59 20.02
N ALA A 13 18.54 -16.61 19.39
CA ALA A 13 18.70 -16.46 17.96
C ALA A 13 19.58 -17.58 17.37
N ALA A 14 19.24 -18.03 16.16
CA ALA A 14 20.16 -18.72 15.27
C ALA A 14 19.90 -18.28 13.83
N ALA A 15 20.86 -17.55 13.26
CA ALA A 15 20.94 -17.20 11.85
C ALA A 15 21.74 -18.28 11.12
N THR A 16 21.22 -18.78 10.00
CA THR A 16 22.00 -19.59 9.06
C THR A 16 21.83 -19.03 7.65
N LEU A 17 22.89 -18.39 7.16
CA LEU A 17 23.10 -18.07 5.76
C LEU A 17 23.43 -19.37 5.02
N ALA A 18 22.79 -19.59 3.87
CA ALA A 18 23.28 -20.52 2.85
C ALA A 18 23.36 -19.78 1.51
N LEU A 19 24.59 -19.54 1.08
CA LEU A 19 24.96 -18.93 -0.19
C LEU A 19 25.47 -20.06 -1.10
N THR A 20 24.71 -20.40 -2.13
CA THR A 20 25.17 -21.20 -3.28
C THR A 20 24.83 -20.34 -4.52
N GLY A 21 25.66 -20.15 -5.52
CA GLY A 21 26.86 -20.81 -5.99
C GLY A 21 26.81 -20.64 -7.50
N CYS A 22 27.72 -19.85 -8.06
CA CYS A 22 27.71 -19.34 -9.43
C CYS A 22 28.08 -20.43 -10.46
N THR A 23 27.46 -20.42 -11.64
CA THR A 23 28.11 -20.87 -12.88
C THR A 23 27.70 -19.94 -14.01
N ALA A 24 28.69 -19.22 -14.52
CA ALA A 24 28.67 -18.54 -15.80
C ALA A 24 29.39 -19.42 -16.81
N ASP A 25 28.87 -19.54 -18.03
CA ASP A 25 29.71 -19.58 -19.23
C ASP A 25 28.96 -19.00 -20.44
N ASN A 26 29.74 -18.38 -21.33
CA ASN A 26 29.38 -17.39 -22.33
C ASN A 26 29.20 -18.04 -23.72
N THR A 27 28.34 -17.45 -24.54
CA THR A 27 28.63 -17.34 -25.99
C THR A 27 28.17 -15.98 -26.47
N ALA A 28 29.12 -15.24 -27.03
CA ALA A 28 28.98 -13.90 -27.56
C ALA A 28 28.90 -13.96 -29.09
N ASP A 29 27.99 -13.17 -29.68
CA ASP A 29 28.03 -12.58 -31.03
C ASP A 29 26.68 -11.83 -31.20
N ALA A 30 26.51 -10.57 -31.61
CA ALA A 30 27.35 -9.46 -32.03
C ALA A 30 26.55 -8.13 -31.83
N LYS A 31 27.23 -6.97 -31.69
CA LYS A 31 26.66 -5.59 -31.69
C LYS A 31 26.74 -5.00 -33.13
N PRO A 32 26.04 -3.89 -33.55
CA PRO A 32 25.61 -2.73 -32.73
C PRO A 32 24.24 -2.03 -33.03
N LYS A 33 23.58 -1.53 -31.95
CA LYS A 33 22.95 -0.18 -31.67
C LYS A 33 22.04 0.53 -32.71
N PRO A 34 21.13 1.48 -32.34
CA PRO A 34 20.22 1.67 -31.19
C PRO A 34 18.73 1.74 -31.62
N SER A 35 17.79 1.52 -30.69
CA SER A 35 16.56 2.33 -30.69
C SER A 35 15.80 2.15 -29.38
N ALA A 36 15.55 3.26 -28.72
CA ALA A 36 14.64 3.35 -27.58
C ALA A 36 13.23 3.02 -28.07
N THR A 37 12.72 1.86 -27.69
CA THR A 37 11.28 1.62 -27.72
C THR A 37 10.66 2.43 -26.58
N PRO A 38 9.62 3.23 -26.84
CA PRO A 38 8.84 3.84 -25.78
C PRO A 38 8.26 2.70 -24.94
N VAL A 39 8.46 2.76 -23.62
CA VAL A 39 7.63 1.99 -22.69
C VAL A 39 6.22 2.56 -22.85
N THR A 40 5.42 1.92 -23.70
CA THR A 40 3.99 2.13 -23.77
C THR A 40 3.45 1.97 -22.35
N PRO A 41 2.68 2.93 -21.81
CA PRO A 41 2.07 2.75 -20.50
C PRO A 41 1.26 1.46 -20.52
N GLN A 42 1.62 0.53 -19.64
CA GLN A 42 0.75 -0.57 -19.27
C GLN A 42 -0.61 0.06 -18.91
N PRO A 43 -1.73 -0.37 -19.51
CA PRO A 43 -3.02 0.21 -19.18
C PRO A 43 -3.25 -0.05 -17.69
N SER A 44 -3.15 1.01 -16.89
CA SER A 44 -3.83 1.10 -15.61
C SER A 44 -5.26 0.70 -15.91
N VAL A 45 -5.75 -0.35 -15.25
CA VAL A 45 -7.18 -0.68 -15.23
C VAL A 45 -7.91 0.51 -14.61
N ALA A 46 -8.26 1.46 -15.47
CA ALA A 46 -9.01 2.66 -15.18
C ALA A 46 -10.38 2.48 -15.82
N ASP A 47 -11.05 1.39 -15.49
CA ASP A 47 -12.47 1.14 -15.77
C ASP A 47 -12.89 0.20 -14.63
N MET A 48 -13.76 0.56 -13.69
CA MET A 48 -15.17 0.91 -13.91
C MET A 48 -15.65 1.83 -12.77
N ASP A 49 -16.21 2.99 -13.11
CA ASP A 49 -17.42 3.51 -12.45
C ASP A 49 -18.14 4.44 -13.44
N GLU A 50 -18.87 3.82 -14.37
CA GLU A 50 -19.95 4.48 -15.09
C GLU A 50 -21.10 4.69 -14.10
N GLY A 51 -21.08 5.84 -13.42
CA GLY A 51 -22.01 6.09 -12.32
C GLY A 51 -22.14 7.55 -11.91
N LYS A 52 -22.73 8.37 -12.80
CA LYS A 52 -23.47 9.64 -12.56
C LYS A 52 -22.77 10.95 -13.02
N PRO A 53 -23.40 11.75 -13.90
CA PRO A 53 -22.97 13.12 -14.17
C PRO A 53 -23.45 14.01 -13.01
N GLY A 54 -22.53 14.43 -12.14
CA GLY A 54 -22.85 15.36 -11.05
C GLY A 54 -21.84 15.44 -9.90
N GLY A 55 -20.73 14.71 -9.93
CA GLY A 55 -19.65 14.84 -8.94
C GLY A 55 -18.64 15.91 -9.37
N THR A 56 -18.26 16.78 -8.44
CA THR A 56 -17.02 17.58 -8.56
C THR A 56 -15.86 16.64 -8.89
N PRO A 57 -14.87 17.07 -9.71
CA PRO A 57 -13.74 16.21 -10.06
C PRO A 57 -13.09 15.71 -8.77
N ALA A 58 -12.92 14.40 -8.66
CA ALA A 58 -12.36 13.76 -7.48
C ALA A 58 -10.98 14.35 -7.16
N VAL A 59 -10.89 15.14 -6.08
CA VAL A 59 -9.65 15.83 -5.70
C VAL A 59 -8.72 14.83 -5.02
N VAL A 60 -7.71 14.36 -5.75
CA VAL A 60 -6.61 13.56 -5.19
C VAL A 60 -5.71 14.48 -4.35
N PRO A 61 -5.45 14.18 -3.07
CA PRO A 61 -4.50 14.95 -2.28
C PRO A 61 -3.08 14.93 -2.88
N PRO A 62 -2.28 15.99 -2.71
CA PRO A 62 -0.86 15.92 -3.03
C PRO A 62 -0.18 14.85 -2.16
N GLU A 63 0.97 14.36 -2.62
CA GLU A 63 1.75 13.41 -1.84
C GLU A 63 2.18 14.03 -0.50
N PRO A 64 1.89 13.36 0.64
CA PRO A 64 2.25 13.89 1.95
C PRO A 64 3.76 13.78 2.19
N THR A 65 4.33 14.80 2.83
CA THR A 65 5.74 14.82 3.24
C THR A 65 5.87 15.06 4.74
N GLY A 66 7.07 14.81 5.29
CA GLY A 66 7.41 15.09 6.69
C GLY A 66 6.41 14.50 7.69
N ALA A 67 5.95 15.34 8.62
CA ALA A 67 5.03 14.92 9.68
C ALA A 67 3.69 14.38 9.16
N LYS A 68 3.19 14.88 8.02
CA LYS A 68 1.95 14.38 7.42
C LYS A 68 2.13 12.95 6.89
N ARG A 69 3.27 12.67 6.26
CA ARG A 69 3.62 11.32 5.79
C ARG A 69 3.69 10.34 6.96
N ALA A 70 4.39 10.72 8.02
CA ALA A 70 4.53 9.90 9.22
C ALA A 70 3.18 9.65 9.93
N ALA A 71 2.32 10.67 10.02
CA ALA A 71 1.00 10.54 10.62
C ALA A 71 0.10 9.60 9.80
N LEU A 72 0.10 9.73 8.48
CA LEU A 72 -0.63 8.84 7.58
C LEU A 72 -0.17 7.39 7.74
N LEU A 73 1.14 7.14 7.63
CA LEU A 73 1.67 5.79 7.73
C LEU A 73 1.34 5.15 9.08
N ARG A 74 1.51 5.87 10.19
CA ARG A 74 1.13 5.37 11.53
C ARG A 74 -0.35 4.99 11.60
N ALA A 75 -1.24 5.77 11.01
CA ALA A 75 -2.67 5.49 11.03
C ALA A 75 -3.02 4.27 10.15
N LEU A 76 -2.34 4.11 9.01
CA LEU A 76 -2.47 2.92 8.16
C LEU A 76 -1.93 1.65 8.85
N THR A 77 -0.77 1.74 9.52
CA THR A 77 -0.20 0.64 10.31
C THR A 77 -1.16 0.17 11.39
N ALA A 78 -1.91 1.08 12.02
CA ALA A 78 -2.87 0.73 13.08
C ALA A 78 -4.04 -0.14 12.57
N ALA A 79 -4.44 0.01 11.30
CA ALA A 79 -5.46 -0.84 10.68
C ALA A 79 -4.87 -2.18 10.19
N ASN A 80 -3.69 -2.13 9.58
CA ASN A 80 -2.96 -3.32 9.16
C ASN A 80 -1.46 -3.02 9.11
N PRO A 81 -0.63 -3.62 9.99
CA PRO A 81 0.80 -3.32 10.02
C PRO A 81 1.54 -3.78 8.76
N GLY A 82 0.96 -4.70 7.98
CA GLY A 82 1.52 -5.16 6.73
C GLY A 82 1.57 -4.07 5.65
N ILE A 83 0.62 -3.14 5.65
CA ILE A 83 0.48 -2.06 4.65
C ILE A 83 1.75 -1.22 4.56
N THR A 84 2.31 -0.79 5.69
CA THR A 84 3.44 0.12 5.72
C THR A 84 4.80 -0.54 5.46
N ARG A 85 4.84 -1.86 5.20
CA ARG A 85 6.04 -2.50 4.61
C ARG A 85 6.35 -1.97 3.22
N TYR A 86 5.36 -1.38 2.56
CA TYR A 86 5.47 -0.75 1.24
C TYR A 86 4.91 0.68 1.30
N GLU A 87 5.60 1.56 2.02
CA GLU A 87 5.12 2.89 2.38
C GLU A 87 4.61 3.71 1.19
N ASP A 88 5.34 3.75 0.07
CA ASP A 88 4.94 4.56 -1.09
C ASP A 88 3.67 4.00 -1.75
N LYS A 89 3.51 2.66 -1.80
CA LYS A 89 2.24 2.04 -2.24
C LYS A 89 1.11 2.33 -1.27
N ALA A 90 1.37 2.36 0.03
CA ALA A 90 0.38 2.70 1.04
C ALA A 90 -0.11 4.15 0.87
N ILE A 91 0.81 5.07 0.57
CA ILE A 91 0.50 6.48 0.30
C ILE A 91 -0.34 6.61 -0.98
N ASP A 92 0.05 5.94 -2.06
CA ASP A 92 -0.71 5.97 -3.31
C ASP A 92 -2.09 5.34 -3.17
N ALA A 93 -2.21 4.22 -2.46
CA ALA A 93 -3.50 3.61 -2.14
C ALA A 93 -4.39 4.56 -1.33
N ALA A 94 -3.83 5.28 -0.35
CA ALA A 94 -4.55 6.28 0.43
C ALA A 94 -5.03 7.45 -0.44
N ARG A 95 -4.17 7.97 -1.33
CA ARG A 95 -4.52 9.05 -2.27
C ARG A 95 -5.63 8.63 -3.22
N ASN A 96 -5.56 7.41 -3.76
CA ASN A 96 -6.59 6.84 -4.62
C ASN A 96 -7.91 6.62 -3.86
N GLN A 97 -7.85 6.16 -2.61
CA GLN A 97 -9.04 5.99 -1.78
C GLN A 97 -9.74 7.32 -1.49
N CYS A 98 -9.00 8.43 -1.37
CA CYS A 98 -9.61 9.76 -1.27
C CYS A 98 -10.47 10.12 -2.49
N SER A 99 -10.11 9.67 -3.70
CA SER A 99 -10.96 9.88 -4.87
C SER A 99 -12.31 9.20 -4.74
N ALA A 100 -12.34 7.96 -4.24
CA ALA A 100 -13.58 7.23 -3.99
C ALA A 100 -14.42 7.89 -2.89
N LEU A 101 -13.77 8.34 -1.81
CA LEU A 101 -14.42 9.04 -0.70
C LEU A 101 -15.05 10.37 -1.14
N ASN A 102 -14.36 11.15 -1.96
CA ASN A 102 -14.82 12.46 -2.43
C ASN A 102 -15.81 12.36 -3.60
N GLY A 103 -15.73 11.28 -4.38
CA GLY A 103 -16.59 11.04 -5.54
C GLY A 103 -17.96 10.45 -5.21
N GLY A 104 -18.28 10.21 -3.93
CA GLY A 104 -19.55 9.62 -3.51
C GLY A 104 -19.69 8.14 -3.86
N ALA A 105 -18.58 7.42 -4.00
CA ALA A 105 -18.58 6.01 -4.35
C ALA A 105 -19.27 5.16 -3.26
N GLN A 106 -19.92 4.08 -3.68
CA GLN A 106 -20.50 3.09 -2.77
C GLN A 106 -19.46 2.04 -2.36
N ARG A 107 -19.75 1.26 -1.31
CA ARG A 107 -18.88 0.16 -0.81
C ARG A 107 -17.43 0.60 -0.57
N LEU A 108 -17.26 1.76 0.05
CA LEU A 108 -15.94 2.36 0.32
C LEU A 108 -14.98 1.43 1.07
N ASP A 109 -15.51 0.60 1.96
CA ASP A 109 -14.73 -0.33 2.79
C ASP A 109 -14.19 -1.51 1.95
N HIS A 110 -15.01 -2.03 1.04
CA HIS A 110 -14.61 -3.03 0.04
C HIS A 110 -13.58 -2.49 -0.95
N PHE A 111 -13.72 -1.22 -1.32
CA PHE A 111 -12.75 -0.55 -2.16
C PHE A 111 -11.42 -0.30 -1.46
N ALA A 112 -11.45 0.09 -0.19
CA ALA A 112 -10.24 0.18 0.62
C ALA A 112 -9.58 -1.20 0.78
N SER A 113 -10.33 -2.26 1.04
CA SER A 113 -9.77 -3.61 1.20
C SER A 113 -9.01 -4.09 -0.05
N GLN A 114 -9.55 -3.82 -1.25
CA GLN A 114 -8.88 -4.13 -2.50
C GLN A 114 -7.64 -3.26 -2.74
N ARG A 115 -7.73 -1.94 -2.57
CA ARG A 115 -6.60 -1.01 -2.81
C ARG A 115 -5.42 -1.26 -1.88
N PHE A 116 -5.69 -1.71 -0.66
CA PHE A 116 -4.69 -2.03 0.35
C PHE A 116 -4.34 -3.52 0.41
N THR A 117 -4.80 -4.31 -0.56
CA THR A 117 -4.34 -5.68 -0.79
C THR A 117 -3.34 -5.67 -1.94
N TYR A 118 -2.06 -5.89 -1.61
CA TYR A 118 -0.99 -5.90 -2.61
C TYR A 118 0.20 -6.70 -2.11
N LYS A 119 0.93 -7.30 -3.07
CA LYS A 119 2.08 -8.16 -2.78
C LYS A 119 1.67 -9.26 -1.80
N ASP A 120 2.27 -9.29 -0.62
CA ASP A 120 1.98 -10.23 0.48
C ASP A 120 1.11 -9.61 1.59
N VAL A 121 0.50 -8.44 1.36
CA VAL A 121 -0.43 -7.78 2.28
C VAL A 121 -1.85 -8.08 1.85
N THR A 122 -2.63 -8.69 2.74
CA THR A 122 -4.08 -8.84 2.60
C THR A 122 -4.78 -7.89 3.56
N THR A 123 -5.74 -7.12 3.06
CA THR A 123 -6.56 -6.21 3.85
C THR A 123 -8.02 -6.63 3.74
N THR A 124 -8.68 -6.84 4.87
CA THR A 124 -10.11 -7.20 4.95
C THR A 124 -11.00 -5.96 4.83
N GLU A 125 -12.31 -6.14 4.60
CA GLU A 125 -13.25 -5.00 4.59
C GLU A 125 -13.35 -4.29 5.94
N ALA A 126 -13.25 -5.02 7.06
CA ALA A 126 -13.21 -4.42 8.39
C ALA A 126 -11.99 -3.50 8.56
N GLN A 127 -10.82 -3.91 8.06
CA GLN A 127 -9.64 -3.05 8.02
C GLN A 127 -9.78 -1.92 7.01
N GLY A 128 -10.46 -2.16 5.88
CA GLY A 128 -10.85 -1.13 4.92
C GLY A 128 -11.67 -0.01 5.56
N LYS A 129 -12.62 -0.36 6.42
CA LYS A 129 -13.39 0.60 7.22
C LYS A 129 -12.48 1.41 8.16
N GLN A 130 -11.59 0.75 8.89
CA GLN A 130 -10.64 1.43 9.78
C GLN A 130 -9.74 2.40 9.01
N ILE A 131 -9.29 2.03 7.80
CA ILE A 131 -8.54 2.90 6.91
C ILE A 131 -9.38 4.11 6.50
N ASN A 132 -10.62 3.91 6.05
CA ASN A 132 -11.50 5.03 5.66
C ASN A 132 -11.72 6.02 6.82
N GLU A 133 -11.94 5.52 8.04
CA GLU A 133 -12.08 6.36 9.24
C GLU A 133 -10.80 7.12 9.56
N ALA A 134 -9.63 6.47 9.44
CA ALA A 134 -8.34 7.10 9.63
C ALA A 134 -8.07 8.22 8.60
N LEU A 135 -8.34 7.97 7.31
CA LEU A 135 -8.12 8.95 6.26
C LEU A 135 -9.00 10.20 6.43
N LYS A 136 -10.24 10.02 6.89
CA LYS A 136 -11.15 11.13 7.25
C LYS A 136 -10.69 11.84 8.52
N GLY A 137 -10.38 11.10 9.58
CA GLY A 137 -9.98 11.65 10.88
C GLY A 137 -8.68 12.44 10.86
N LEU A 138 -7.74 12.06 9.97
CA LEU A 138 -6.51 12.82 9.74
C LEU A 138 -6.72 14.09 8.89
N GLY A 139 -7.90 14.29 8.31
CA GLY A 139 -8.13 15.31 7.28
C GLY A 139 -7.25 15.10 6.04
N PHE A 140 -6.81 13.86 5.80
CA PHE A 140 -5.97 13.53 4.65
C PHE A 140 -6.79 13.59 3.36
N CYS A 141 -8.00 13.01 3.40
CA CYS A 141 -9.00 13.22 2.37
C CYS A 141 -9.82 14.47 2.73
N LYS A 142 -9.92 15.43 1.81
CA LYS A 142 -10.89 16.53 1.90
C LYS A 142 -12.27 16.01 1.50
N VAL A 143 -12.89 15.27 2.42
CA VAL A 143 -14.26 14.74 2.32
C VAL A 143 -15.30 15.77 2.71
#